data_AF-K2AFM9-F1
#
_entry.id   AF-K2AFM9-F1
#
_cell.length_a   1.000
_cell.length_b   1.000
_cell.length_c   1.000
_cell.angle_alpha   90.00
_cell.angle_beta   90.00
_cell.angle_gamma   90.00
#
_symmetry.space_group_name_H-M   'P 1'
#
loop_
_entity.id
_entity.type
_entity.pdbx_description
1 polymer ?
#
loop_
_entity_poly.entity_id
_entity_poly.type
_entity_poly.pdbx_seq_one_letter_code
_entity_poly.pdbx_strand_id
1 'polypeptide(L)'
;MGYAATLDLDQPGRISGQGPCNRYFAQVEGNLPEFRPVALGSTKMACEALAAESGYFALLAAVETAEIGSDELHLRGGGHDLLFQMPT
;
A
#
# COMPACT_ATOMS: atom_id res chain seq x y z
N MET A 1 -14.37 5.58 -7.44
CA MET A 1 -13.94 6.16 -6.14
C MET A 1 -12.50 5.76 -5.96
N GLY A 2 -11.57 6.72 -5.98
CA GLY A 2 -10.15 6.45 -5.74
C GLY A 2 -9.80 6.75 -4.28
N TYR A 3 -8.84 6.02 -3.73
CA TYR A 3 -8.25 6.34 -2.43
C TYR A 3 -7.06 7.27 -2.68
N ALA A 4 -6.98 8.38 -1.95
CA ALA A 4 -5.74 9.16 -1.91
C ALA A 4 -4.81 8.50 -0.90
N ALA A 5 -3.80 7.80 -1.41
CA ALA A 5 -2.76 7.19 -0.59
C ALA A 5 -1.40 7.30 -1.28
N THR A 6 -0.34 7.41 -0.49
CA THR A 6 1.04 7.33 -0.96
C THR A 6 1.68 6.04 -0.45
N LEU A 7 2.66 5.54 -1.19
CA LEU A 7 3.42 4.35 -0.82
C LEU A 7 4.91 4.61 -1.07
N ASP A 8 5.71 4.28 -0.08
CA ASP A 8 7.16 4.44 -0.03
C ASP A 8 7.81 3.07 0.19
N LEU A 9 8.81 2.77 -0.65
CA LEU A 9 9.58 1.52 -0.69
C LEU A 9 11.07 1.77 -0.41
N ASP A 10 11.45 2.90 0.20
CA ASP A 10 12.86 3.27 0.43
C ASP A 10 13.60 2.23 1.30
N GLN A 11 12.86 1.61 2.24
CA GLN A 11 13.41 0.60 3.12
C GLN A 11 13.16 -0.82 2.59
N PRO A 12 14.22 -1.62 2.37
CA PRO A 12 14.06 -3.00 1.92
C PRO A 12 13.27 -3.82 2.94
N GLY A 13 12.26 -4.54 2.46
CA GLY A 13 11.39 -5.38 3.30
C GLY A 13 10.38 -4.59 4.14
N ARG A 14 10.17 -3.30 3.86
CA ARG A 14 9.19 -2.47 4.58
C ARG A 14 8.52 -1.49 3.62
N ILE A 15 7.25 -1.25 3.85
CA ILE A 15 6.50 -0.16 3.21
C ILE A 15 6.08 0.87 4.25
N SER A 16 6.10 2.12 3.85
CA SER A 16 5.46 3.22 4.60
C SER A 16 4.60 4.04 3.67
N GLY A 17 3.67 4.80 4.22
CA GLY A 17 2.88 5.69 3.40
C GLY A 17 1.89 6.52 4.20
N GLN A 18 1.22 7.41 3.49
CA GLN A 18 0.08 8.16 3.99
C GLN A 18 -1.18 7.52 3.40
N GLY A 19 -2.04 6.96 4.24
CA GLY A 19 -3.37 6.53 3.85
C GLY A 19 -4.35 7.71 3.84
N PRO A 20 -5.64 7.45 3.55
CA PRO A 20 -6.67 8.49 3.48
C PRO A 20 -6.88 9.28 4.78
N CYS A 21 -6.51 8.73 5.94
CA CYS A 21 -6.59 9.39 7.24
C CYS A 21 -5.24 9.32 7.98
N ASN A 22 -4.71 8.10 8.12
CA ASN A 22 -3.57 7.81 8.97
C ASN A 22 -2.32 7.45 8.17
N ARG A 23 -1.16 7.70 8.79
CA ARG A 23 0.10 7.14 8.31
C ARG A 23 0.12 5.67 8.61
N TYR A 24 0.55 4.89 7.63
CA TYR A 24 0.63 3.45 7.75
C TYR A 24 2.05 2.96 7.47
N PHE A 25 2.29 1.74 7.91
CA PHE A 25 3.49 0.99 7.62
C PHE A 25 3.17 -0.49 7.57
N ALA A 26 3.94 -1.24 6.82
CA ALA A 26 3.87 -2.70 6.84
C ALA A 26 5.26 -3.27 6.61
N GLN A 27 5.46 -4.48 7.09
CA GLN A 27 6.61 -5.28 6.69
C GLN A 27 6.27 -5.98 5.37
N VAL A 28 7.27 -6.34 4.60
CA VAL A 28 7.08 -7.08 3.35
C VAL A 28 7.89 -8.36 3.44
N GLU A 29 7.24 -9.47 3.14
CA GLU A 29 7.91 -10.74 2.94
C GLU A 29 8.12 -10.99 1.44
N GLY A 30 9.31 -11.49 1.11
CA GLY A 30 9.71 -11.79 -0.27
C GLY A 30 10.60 -10.71 -0.90
N ASN A 31 10.88 -10.92 -2.19
CA ASN A 31 11.64 -10.01 -3.05
C ASN A 31 10.83 -9.80 -4.33
N LEU A 32 11.00 -8.64 -4.97
CA LEU A 32 10.33 -8.36 -6.24
C LEU A 32 10.57 -9.49 -7.27
N PRO A 33 9.52 -9.98 -7.97
CA PRO A 33 8.15 -9.48 -7.96
C PRO A 33 7.24 -10.05 -6.85
N GLU A 34 7.63 -11.12 -6.15
CA GLU A 34 6.86 -11.73 -5.06
C GLU A 34 6.92 -10.85 -3.82
N PHE A 35 5.84 -10.11 -3.59
CA PHE A 35 5.80 -9.02 -2.63
C PHE A 35 4.53 -9.15 -1.80
N ARG A 36 4.67 -9.54 -0.53
CA ARG A 36 3.53 -9.75 0.37
C ARG A 36 3.61 -8.82 1.57
N PRO A 37 2.74 -7.81 1.66
CA PRO A 37 2.64 -6.98 2.84
C PRO A 37 2.16 -7.81 4.04
N VAL A 38 2.95 -7.82 5.11
CA VAL A 38 2.61 -8.43 6.40
C VAL A 38 2.73 -7.42 7.52
N ALA A 39 2.07 -7.72 8.65
CA ALA A 39 2.10 -6.88 9.86
C ALA A 39 1.75 -5.41 9.57
N LEU A 40 0.65 -5.18 8.85
CA LEU A 40 0.16 -3.83 8.54
C LEU A 40 -0.24 -3.09 9.83
N GLY A 41 0.37 -1.92 10.05
CA GLY A 41 0.11 -1.04 11.18
C GLY A 41 -0.22 0.37 10.71
N SER A 42 -1.02 1.08 11.51
CA SER A 42 -1.41 2.47 11.23
C SER A 42 -1.57 3.24 12.53
N THR A 43 -1.38 4.56 12.48
CA THR A 43 -1.71 5.43 13.62
C THR A 43 -3.23 5.48 13.83
N LYS A 44 -3.70 5.73 15.06
CA LYS A 44 -5.13 5.91 15.35
C LYS A 44 -5.49 7.39 15.49
N MET A 45 -5.66 8.10 14.38
CA MET A 45 -6.38 9.37 14.35
C MET A 45 -7.83 9.14 13.95
N ALA A 46 -8.73 9.91 14.57
CA ALA A 46 -10.14 9.91 14.21
C ALA A 46 -10.35 10.87 13.03
N CYS A 47 -10.47 10.34 11.81
CA CYS A 47 -10.95 11.09 10.65
C CYS A 47 -12.21 10.45 10.06
N GLU A 48 -12.99 11.23 9.32
CA GLU A 48 -14.20 10.76 8.64
C GLU A 48 -13.89 9.69 7.55
N ALA A 49 -12.65 9.65 7.05
CA ALA A 49 -12.18 8.71 6.03
C ALA A 49 -11.76 7.32 6.56
N LEU A 50 -12.09 6.98 7.81
CA LEU A 50 -11.71 5.70 8.46
C LEU A 50 -12.23 4.45 7.70
N ALA A 51 -13.43 4.54 7.12
CA ALA A 51 -13.99 3.47 6.29
C ALA A 51 -13.19 3.27 5.00
N ALA A 52 -12.77 4.37 4.37
CA ALA A 52 -11.94 4.33 3.16
C ALA A 52 -10.55 3.76 3.46
N GLU A 53 -9.98 4.10 4.61
CA GLU A 53 -8.71 3.57 5.09
C GLU A 53 -8.77 2.05 5.31
N SER A 54 -9.81 1.55 5.97
CA SER A 54 -10.00 0.11 6.18
C SER A 54 -10.11 -0.64 4.85
N GLY A 55 -10.81 -0.05 3.86
CA GLY A 55 -10.90 -0.59 2.51
C GLY A 55 -9.54 -0.64 1.82
N TYR A 56 -8.77 0.45 1.87
CA TYR A 56 -7.41 0.50 1.32
C TYR A 56 -6.49 -0.56 1.94
N PHE A 57 -6.53 -0.71 3.26
CA PHE A 57 -5.72 -1.70 3.97
C PHE A 57 -6.12 -3.14 3.64
N ALA A 58 -7.40 -3.41 3.44
CA ALA A 58 -7.87 -4.73 3.00
C ALA A 58 -7.36 -5.08 1.59
N LEU A 59 -7.33 -4.10 0.68
CA LEU A 59 -6.75 -4.28 -0.66
C LEU A 59 -5.24 -4.51 -0.55
N LEU A 60 -4.52 -3.64 0.17
CA LEU A 60 -3.07 -3.74 0.34
C LEU A 60 -2.63 -5.07 0.98
N ALA A 61 -3.37 -5.57 1.97
CA ALA A 61 -3.08 -6.84 2.63
C ALA A 61 -3.27 -8.07 1.72
N ALA A 62 -4.02 -7.93 0.62
CA ALA A 62 -4.27 -8.99 -0.34
C ALA A 62 -3.34 -8.91 -1.57
N VAL A 63 -2.39 -7.97 -1.60
CA VAL A 63 -1.35 -7.89 -2.61
C VAL A 63 -0.39 -9.08 -2.50
N GLU A 64 -0.04 -9.64 -3.65
CA GLU A 64 0.86 -10.80 -3.75
C GLU A 64 2.09 -10.51 -4.63
N THR A 65 1.96 -9.55 -5.54
CA THR A 65 3.03 -9.17 -6.48
C THR A 65 3.16 -7.66 -6.60
N ALA A 66 4.39 -7.20 -6.83
CA ALA A 66 4.71 -5.80 -7.08
C ALA A 66 5.61 -5.68 -8.31
N GLU A 67 5.24 -4.77 -9.21
CA GLU A 67 5.97 -4.48 -10.45
C GLU A 67 6.23 -2.97 -10.52
N ILE A 68 7.52 -2.61 -10.54
CA ILE A 68 7.97 -1.23 -10.65
C ILE A 68 8.15 -0.93 -12.14
N GLY A 69 7.30 -0.07 -12.69
CA GLY A 69 7.39 0.47 -14.04
C GLY A 69 8.28 1.71 -14.11
N SER A 70 8.18 2.43 -15.23
CA SER A 70 9.00 3.63 -15.48
C SER A 70 8.56 4.85 -14.67
N ASP A 71 7.26 5.01 -14.46
CA ASP A 71 6.65 6.14 -13.72
C ASP A 71 5.51 5.67 -12.80
N GLU A 72 5.32 4.36 -12.68
CA GLU A 72 4.23 3.78 -11.91
C GLU A 72 4.65 2.50 -11.19
N LEU A 73 3.97 2.22 -10.09
CA LEU A 73 4.07 0.98 -9.33
C LEU A 73 2.72 0.25 -9.42
N HIS A 74 2.76 -0.96 -9.96
CA HIS A 74 1.63 -1.88 -10.02
C HIS A 74 1.74 -2.89 -8.88
N LEU A 75 0.74 -2.93 -8.00
CA LEU A 75 0.57 -4.02 -7.02
C LEU A 75 -0.65 -4.86 -7.41
N ARG A 76 -0.51 -6.19 -7.41
CA ARG A 76 -1.59 -7.10 -7.79
C ARG A 76 -1.74 -8.23 -6.79
N GLY A 77 -2.97 -8.63 -6.52
CA GLY A 77 -3.28 -9.76 -5.66
C GLY A 77 -4.74 -9.79 -5.26
N GLY A 78 -5.24 -10.93 -4.79
CA GLY A 78 -6.62 -11.05 -4.29
C GLY A 78 -7.71 -10.60 -5.28
N GLY A 79 -7.45 -10.70 -6.58
CA GLY A 79 -8.39 -10.35 -7.65
C GLY A 79 -8.53 -8.85 -7.94
N HIS A 80 -7.61 -8.01 -7.47
CA HIS A 80 -7.60 -6.57 -7.77
C HIS A 80 -6.17 -6.05 -7.99
N ASP A 81 -6.11 -4.81 -8.48
CA ASP A 81 -4.87 -4.10 -8.79
C ASP A 81 -4.86 -2.73 -8.09
N LEU A 82 -3.71 -2.35 -7.53
CA LEU A 82 -3.44 -1.02 -7.00
C LEU A 82 -2.36 -0.36 -7.87
N LEU A 83 -2.67 0.83 -8.35
CA LEU A 83 -1.84 1.60 -9.25
C LEU A 83 -1.36 2.85 -8.52
N PHE A 84 -0.05 3.01 -8.37
CA PHE A 84 0.55 4.21 -7.80
C PHE A 84 1.36 4.92 -8.88
N GLN A 85 1.11 6.21 -9.06
CA GLN A 85 1.94 7.04 -9.92
C GLN A 85 3.12 7.54 -9.09
N MET A 86 4.32 7.48 -9.65
CA MET A 86 5.50 8.08 -9.03
C MET A 86 5.33 9.59 -9.03
N PRO A 87 5.63 10.28 -7.91
CA PRO A 87 5.66 11.73 -7.92
C PRO A 87 6.82 12.18 -8.81
N THR A 88 6.50 12.87 -9.91
CA THR A 88 7.46 13.51 -10.82
C THR A 88 8.27 14.61 -10.14
#